data_AF-A0A432R6T8-F1
#
_entry.id   AF-A0A432R6T8-F1
#
_cell.length_a   1.000
_cell.length_b   1.000
_cell.length_c   1.000
_cell.angle_alpha   90.00
_cell.angle_beta   90.00
_cell.angle_gamma   90.00
#
_symmetry.space_group_name_H-M   'P 1'
#
loop_
_entity.id
_entity.type
_entity.pdbx_description
1 polymer ?
#
loop_
_entity_poly.entity_id
_entity_poly.type
_entity_poly.pdbx_seq_one_letter_code
_entity_poly.pdbx_strand_id
1 'polypeptide(L)' 'MVEIFLDWKSISKETGKAFLDIAVAFVIFALIQPFVKGELDTKLLLIAFFGFLINLTIGIFLIGIGGCKDDS' A
#
# COMPACT_ATOMS: atom_id res chain seq x y z
N MET A 1 30.04 6.33 -1.44
CA MET A 1 29.00 7.18 -0.79
C MET A 1 27.80 7.44 -1.69
N VAL A 2 27.95 7.45 -3.04
CA VAL A 2 26.83 7.62 -4.00
C VAL A 2 25.98 6.33 -4.17
N GLU A 3 26.57 5.13 -4.09
CA GLU A 3 25.84 3.86 -4.20
C GLU A 3 24.79 3.65 -3.09
N ILE A 4 25.15 3.90 -1.83
CA ILE A 4 24.25 3.71 -0.67
C ILE A 4 22.97 4.58 -0.79
N PHE A 5 23.10 5.77 -1.38
CA PHE A 5 21.97 6.70 -1.54
C PHE A 5 21.05 6.32 -2.70
N LEU A 6 21.59 5.68 -3.75
CA LEU A 6 20.80 5.11 -4.86
C LEU A 6 20.01 3.89 -4.40
N ASP A 7 20.65 3.00 -3.62
CA ASP A 7 20.00 1.83 -3.04
C ASP A 7 18.82 2.23 -2.14
N TRP A 8 19.04 3.18 -1.23
CA TRP A 8 17.98 3.60 -0.29
C TRP A 8 16.74 4.16 -0.99
N LYS A 9 16.94 4.93 -2.07
CA LYS A 9 15.85 5.49 -2.87
C LYS A 9 15.07 4.40 -3.61
N SER A 10 15.78 3.45 -4.23
CA SER A 10 15.15 2.32 -4.91
C SER A 10 14.35 1.45 -3.95
N ILE A 11 14.95 1.11 -2.80
CA ILE A 11 14.32 0.33 -1.73
C ILE A 11 13.06 1.04 -1.22
N SER A 12 13.12 2.35 -1.00
CA SER A 12 11.95 3.14 -0.59
C SER A 12 10.83 3.09 -1.65
N LYS A 13 11.17 3.21 -2.94
CA LYS A 13 10.20 3.15 -4.05
C LYS A 13 9.55 1.76 -4.14
N GLU A 14 10.33 0.68 -4.08
CA GLU A 14 9.83 -0.70 -4.12
C GLU A 14 8.97 -1.04 -2.90
N THR A 15 9.42 -0.65 -1.71
CA THR A 15 8.65 -0.83 -0.48
C THR A 15 7.34 -0.06 -0.56
N GLY A 16 7.36 1.18 -1.04
CA GLY A 16 6.15 1.98 -1.22
C GLY A 16 5.15 1.36 -2.22
N LYS A 17 5.63 0.74 -3.31
CA LYS A 17 4.78 -0.04 -4.22
C LYS A 17 4.15 -1.24 -3.52
N ALA A 18 4.90 -1.98 -2.70
CA ALA A 18 4.35 -3.09 -1.92
C ALA A 18 3.26 -2.63 -0.94
N PHE A 19 3.41 -1.46 -0.32
CA PHE A 19 2.36 -0.86 0.51
C PHE A 19 1.10 -0.52 -0.29
N LEU A 20 1.24 -0.04 -1.53
CA LEU A 20 0.09 0.19 -2.41
C LEU A 20 -0.60 -1.14 -2.80
N ASP A 21 0.15 -2.19 -3.08
CA ASP A 21 -0.41 -3.51 -3.38
C ASP A 21 -1.19 -4.08 -2.17
N ILE A 22 -0.65 -3.92 -0.95
CA ILE A 22 -1.34 -4.28 0.29
C ILE A 22 -2.64 -3.46 0.45
N ALA A 23 -2.61 -2.16 0.13
CA ALA A 23 -3.82 -1.34 0.15
C ALA A 23 -4.87 -1.90 -0.83
N VAL A 24 -4.51 -2.22 -2.07
CA VAL A 24 -5.42 -2.85 -3.04
C VAL A 24 -5.96 -4.18 -2.50
N ALA A 25 -5.12 -4.98 -1.84
CA ALA A 25 -5.55 -6.24 -1.22
C ALA A 25 -6.62 -6.04 -0.14
N PHE A 26 -6.56 -4.95 0.65
CA PHE A 26 -7.63 -4.60 1.61
C PHE A 26 -8.96 -4.30 0.91
N VAL A 27 -8.93 -3.61 -0.23
CA VAL A 27 -10.14 -3.33 -1.03
C VAL A 27 -10.73 -4.62 -1.57
N ILE A 28 -9.90 -5.47 -2.19
CA ILE A 28 -10.33 -6.77 -2.69
C ILE A 28 -10.89 -7.64 -1.56
N PHE A 29 -10.22 -7.67 -0.41
CA PHE A 29 -10.69 -8.39 0.77
C PHE A 29 -12.06 -7.88 1.24
N ALA A 30 -12.26 -6.57 1.32
CA ALA A 30 -13.53 -5.97 1.72
C ALA A 30 -14.66 -6.31 0.73
N LEU A 31 -14.38 -6.36 -0.56
CA LEU A 31 -15.34 -6.74 -1.60
C LEU A 31 -15.69 -8.23 -1.56
N ILE A 32 -14.72 -9.09 -1.28
CA ILE A 32 -14.91 -10.55 -1.20
C ILE A 32 -15.58 -10.97 0.11
N GLN A 33 -15.32 -10.26 1.21
CA GLN A 33 -15.83 -10.54 2.55
C GLN A 33 -17.33 -10.92 2.61
N PRO A 34 -18.27 -10.14 2.01
CA PRO A 34 -19.69 -10.47 2.03
C PRO A 34 -20.01 -11.82 1.37
N PHE A 35 -19.27 -12.23 0.35
CA PHE A 35 -19.48 -13.51 -0.32
C PHE A 35 -18.94 -14.69 0.48
N VAL A 36 -17.92 -14.48 1.31
CA VAL A 36 -17.31 -15.53 2.16
C VAL A 36 -18.10 -15.72 3.45
N LYS A 37 -18.53 -14.64 4.11
CA LYS A 37 -19.24 -14.72 5.40
C LYS A 37 -20.76 -14.63 5.30
N GLY A 38 -21.31 -14.26 4.14
CA GLY A 38 -22.76 -14.05 3.96
C GLY A 38 -23.31 -12.80 4.62
N GLU A 39 -22.51 -12.07 5.40
CA GLU A 39 -22.87 -10.86 6.12
C GLU A 39 -21.78 -9.79 5.98
N LEU A 40 -22.19 -8.53 5.87
CA LEU A 40 -21.28 -7.39 5.91
C LEU A 40 -20.97 -7.05 7.36
N ASP A 41 -19.85 -7.57 7.87
CA ASP A 41 -19.35 -7.19 9.18
C ASP A 41 -18.75 -5.77 9.11
N THR A 42 -19.52 -4.79 9.60
CA THR A 42 -19.13 -3.38 9.62
C THR A 42 -17.80 -3.15 10.33
N LYS A 43 -17.41 -3.99 11.31
CA LYS A 43 -16.11 -3.88 11.98
C LYS A 43 -14.98 -4.27 11.03
N LEU A 44 -15.15 -5.34 10.26
CA LEU A 44 -14.19 -5.75 9.24
C LEU A 44 -14.07 -4.73 8.11
N LEU A 45 -15.20 -4.14 7.69
CA LEU A 45 -15.21 -3.06 6.71
C LEU A 45 -14.40 -1.85 7.21
N LEU A 46 -14.60 -1.47 8.48
CA LEU A 46 -13.89 -0.35 9.10
C LEU A 46 -12.38 -0.61 9.17
N ILE A 47 -11.98 -1.83 9.58
CA ILE A 47 -10.57 -2.24 9.62
C ILE A 47 -9.97 -2.21 8.21
N ALA A 48 -10.67 -2.74 7.22
CA ALA A 48 -10.19 -2.73 5.84
C ALA A 48 -10.05 -1.31 5.29
N PHE A 49 -10.97 -0.41 5.62
CA PHE A 49 -10.92 0.99 5.22
C PHE A 49 -9.75 1.74 5.86
N PHE A 50 -9.57 1.63 7.18
CA PHE A 50 -8.44 2.26 7.86
C PHE A 50 -7.10 1.63 7.44
N GLY A 51 -7.07 0.30 7.29
CA GLY A 51 -5.90 -0.43 6.76
C GLY A 51 -5.53 0.08 5.36
N PHE A 52 -6.51 0.22 4.47
CA PHE A 52 -6.31 0.82 3.15
C PHE A 52 -5.72 2.23 3.24
N LEU A 53 -6.33 3.13 4.01
CA LEU A 53 -5.88 4.52 4.11
C LEU A 53 -4.45 4.64 4.65
N ILE A 54 -4.09 3.86 5.66
CA ILE A 54 -2.74 3.85 6.23
C ILE A 54 -1.73 3.35 5.20
N ASN A 55 -2.00 2.21 4.56
CA ASN A 55 -1.09 1.62 3.58
C ASN A 55 -0.96 2.52 2.33
N LEU A 56 -2.06 3.14 1.87
CA LEU A 56 -2.05 4.11 0.78
C LEU A 56 -1.17 5.32 1.11
N THR A 57 -1.35 5.90 2.30
CA THR A 57 -0.60 7.08 2.73
C THR A 57 0.89 6.77 2.85
N ILE A 58 1.24 5.65 3.49
CA ILE A 58 2.63 5.20 3.64
C ILE A 58 3.24 4.89 2.26
N GLY A 59 2.51 4.20 1.39
CA GLY A 59 2.97 3.83 0.05
C GLY A 59 3.28 5.07 -0.81
N ILE A 60 2.35 6.02 -0.87
CA ILE A 60 2.54 7.30 -1.59
C ILE A 60 3.73 8.07 -0.99
N PHE A 61 3.85 8.14 0.34
CA PHE A 61 4.93 8.84 1.02
C PHE A 61 6.31 8.21 0.71
N LEU A 62 6.42 6.89 0.78
CA LEU A 62 7.64 6.14 0.48
C LEU A 62 8.05 6.26 -0.99
N ILE A 63 7.10 6.24 -1.91
CA ILE A 63 7.36 6.48 -3.34
C ILE A 63 7.82 7.93 -3.56
N GLY A 64 7.18 8.90 -2.89
CA GLY A 64 7.55 10.31 -2.97
C GLY A 64 8.98 10.58 -2.49
N ILE A 65 9.40 9.94 -1.39
CA ILE A 65 10.77 10.06 -0.86
C ILE A 65 11.79 9.31 -1.72
N GLY A 66 11.42 8.12 -2.23
CA GLY A 66 12.27 7.33 -3.13
C GLY A 66 12.61 8.08 -4.42
N GLY A 67 11.84 9.09 -4.77
CA GLY A 67 12.10 9.97 -5.90
C GLY A 67 11.57 9.40 -7.21
N CYS A 68 10.93 10.27 -7.99
CA CYS A 68 10.46 9.98 -9.33
C CYS A 68 11.65 9.99 -10.31
N LYS A 69 12.56 9.03 -10.21
CA LYS A 69 13.61 8.79 -11.20
C LYS A 69 13.66 7.30 -11.52
N ASP A 70 12.63 6.86 -12.22
CA ASP A 70 12.82 6.08 -13.43
C ASP A 70 11.46 5.97 -14.09
N ASP A 71 11.37 6.55 -15.29
CA ASP A 71 10.53 6.18 -16.43
C ASP A 71 10.52 7.37 -17.42
N SER A 72 11.59 7.52 -18.20
CA SER A 72 11.63 8.26 -19.48
C SER A 72 12.66 7.61 -20.38
#